data_AF-A0A434NF11-F1
#
_entry.id   AF-A0A434NF11-F1
#
_cell.length_a   1.000
_cell.length_b   1.000
_cell.length_c   1.000
_cell.angle_alpha   90.00
_cell.angle_beta   90.00
_cell.angle_gamma   90.00
#
_symmetry.space_group_name_H-M   'P 1'
#
loop_
_entity.id
_entity.type
_entity.pdbx_description
1 polymer ?
#
loop_
_entity_poly.entity_id
_entity_poly.type
_entity_poly.pdbx_seq_one_letter_code
_entity_poly.pdbx_strand_id
1 'polypeptide(L)'
;MAVINLASEQRYYETMSGNDAFTVIIRGVAYLDFELDKLLALCMKEPGELKAMNLDFAKRCALAIALGLDREIKPALTAVGNLRNKLAHQPERHLTPEDAENLHSALSPRERQKIPAFLDKMARSPKVKFHELSAMDKYVIMLVLLRSIVVAAQRNIENAHNGR
;
A
#
# COMPACT_ATOMS: atom_id res chain seq x y z
N MET A 1 12.62 -42.29 8.43
CA MET A 1 11.32 -41.92 7.82
C MET A 1 10.90 -40.59 8.40
N ALA A 2 10.85 -39.52 7.60
CA ALA A 2 10.33 -38.24 8.07
C ALA A 2 8.82 -38.43 8.31
N VAL A 3 8.41 -38.35 9.57
CA VAL A 3 6.98 -38.34 9.93
C VAL A 3 6.45 -36.98 9.52
N ILE A 4 5.82 -36.92 8.35
CA ILE A 4 5.11 -35.73 7.90
C ILE A 4 3.94 -35.52 8.87
N ASN A 5 3.95 -34.40 9.59
CA ASN A 5 2.84 -34.01 10.43
C ASN A 5 1.71 -33.49 9.51
N LEU A 6 0.74 -34.36 9.21
CA LEU A 6 -0.36 -34.03 8.30
C LEU A 6 -1.12 -32.76 8.70
N ALA A 7 -1.22 -32.45 10.00
CA ALA A 7 -1.89 -31.24 10.46
C ALA A 7 -1.10 -29.95 10.14
N SER A 8 0.24 -29.99 10.21
CA SER A 8 1.05 -28.84 9.80
C SER A 8 1.05 -28.65 8.29
N GLU A 9 1.07 -29.74 7.52
CA GLU A 9 0.96 -29.68 6.07
C GLU A 9 -0.40 -29.16 5.62
N GLN A 10 -1.48 -29.61 6.25
CA GLN A 10 -2.83 -29.15 5.91
C GLN A 10 -3.01 -27.66 6.24
N ARG A 11 -2.49 -27.19 7.38
CA ARG A 11 -2.45 -25.76 7.72
C ARG A 11 -1.61 -24.95 6.73
N TYR A 12 -0.50 -25.53 6.25
CA TYR A 12 0.33 -24.94 5.21
C TYR A 12 -0.43 -24.83 3.86
N TYR A 13 -1.09 -25.89 3.42
CA TYR A 13 -1.92 -25.87 2.20
C TYR A 13 -3.10 -24.90 2.30
N GLU A 14 -3.78 -24.85 3.44
CA GLU A 14 -4.87 -23.88 3.70
C GLU A 14 -4.35 -22.44 3.63
N THR A 15 -3.20 -22.16 4.24
CA THR A 15 -2.52 -20.84 4.15
C THR A 15 -2.14 -20.48 2.71
N MET A 16 -1.68 -21.45 1.92
CA MET A 16 -1.27 -21.25 0.52
C MET A 16 -2.46 -21.13 -0.47
N SER A 17 -3.61 -21.70 -0.13
CA SER A 17 -4.81 -21.75 -0.99
C SER A 17 -5.78 -20.58 -0.80
N GLY A 18 -5.56 -19.74 0.23
CA GLY A 18 -6.56 -18.78 0.71
C GLY A 18 -6.51 -17.39 0.05
N ASN A 19 -7.70 -16.88 -0.27
CA ASN A 19 -8.08 -15.46 -0.43
C ASN A 19 -7.84 -14.66 0.88
N ASP A 20 -6.68 -14.82 1.51
CA ASP A 20 -6.38 -14.31 2.84
C ASP A 20 -6.05 -12.81 2.81
N ALA A 21 -6.29 -12.14 3.93
CA ALA A 21 -5.91 -10.75 4.18
C ALA A 21 -4.42 -10.51 3.87
N PHE A 22 -3.57 -11.51 4.13
CA PHE A 22 -2.17 -11.53 3.71
C PHE A 22 -2.02 -11.27 2.21
N THR A 23 -2.68 -12.07 1.36
CA THR A 23 -2.61 -11.96 -0.10
C THR A 23 -3.11 -10.60 -0.59
N VAL A 24 -4.20 -10.09 -0.02
CA VAL A 24 -4.76 -8.79 -0.41
C VAL A 24 -3.81 -7.64 -0.04
N ILE A 25 -3.23 -7.65 1.16
CA ILE A 25 -2.30 -6.61 1.61
C ILE A 25 -1.00 -6.67 0.78
N ILE A 26 -0.40 -7.85 0.64
CA ILE A 26 0.85 -8.00 -0.12
C ILE A 26 0.64 -7.56 -1.57
N ARG A 27 -0.46 -7.97 -2.23
CA ARG A 27 -0.79 -7.49 -3.59
C ARG A 27 -1.04 -5.99 -3.63
N GLY A 28 -1.78 -5.45 -2.68
CA GLY A 28 -2.06 -4.01 -2.61
C GLY A 28 -0.78 -3.19 -2.46
N VAL A 29 0.15 -3.61 -1.60
CA VAL A 29 1.45 -2.94 -1.44
C VAL A 29 2.31 -3.12 -2.68
N ALA A 30 2.30 -4.30 -3.32
CA ALA A 30 3.00 -4.50 -4.59
C ALA A 30 2.47 -3.58 -5.71
N TYR A 31 1.17 -3.34 -5.77
CA TYR A 31 0.60 -2.34 -6.68
C TYR A 31 1.04 -0.92 -6.34
N LEU A 32 1.08 -0.55 -5.06
CA LEU A 32 1.60 0.76 -4.66
C LEU A 32 3.09 0.92 -5.03
N ASP A 33 3.89 -0.11 -4.83
CA ASP A 33 5.30 -0.14 -5.22
C ASP A 33 5.47 0.02 -6.73
N PHE A 34 4.64 -0.66 -7.51
CA PHE A 34 4.59 -0.51 -8.97
C PHE A 34 4.19 0.91 -9.42
N GLU A 35 3.25 1.57 -8.73
CA GLU A 35 2.92 2.97 -9.03
C GLU A 35 4.05 3.93 -8.64
N LEU A 36 4.81 3.65 -7.57
CA LEU A 36 6.00 4.42 -7.24
C LEU A 36 7.08 4.27 -8.30
N ASP A 37 7.30 3.05 -8.80
CA ASP A 37 8.28 2.79 -9.88
C ASP A 37 7.95 3.59 -11.15
N LYS A 38 6.66 3.61 -11.54
CA LYS A 38 6.18 4.45 -12.64
C LYS A 38 6.39 5.94 -12.40
N LEU A 39 6.08 6.42 -11.20
CA LEU A 39 6.28 7.81 -10.85
C LEU A 39 7.76 8.21 -10.99
N LEU A 40 8.67 7.37 -10.50
CA LEU A 40 10.11 7.57 -10.62
C LEU A 40 10.55 7.56 -12.08
N ALA A 41 10.05 6.62 -12.88
CA ALA A 41 10.35 6.54 -14.31
C ALA A 41 9.95 7.82 -15.05
N LEU A 42 8.82 8.45 -14.72
CA LEU A 42 8.40 9.73 -15.31
C LEU A 42 9.33 10.91 -14.95
N CYS A 43 10.07 10.81 -13.84
CA CYS A 43 10.98 11.86 -13.37
C CYS A 43 12.39 11.72 -13.93
N MET A 44 12.73 10.60 -14.57
CA MET A 44 14.09 10.27 -14.98
C MET A 44 14.25 10.35 -16.50
N LYS A 45 15.41 10.84 -16.94
CA LYS A 45 15.77 10.83 -18.36
C LYS A 45 16.05 9.42 -18.88
N GLU A 46 16.70 8.59 -18.06
CA GLU A 46 17.05 7.20 -18.37
C GLU A 46 16.45 6.25 -17.32
N PRO A 47 15.15 5.92 -17.38
CA PRO A 47 14.47 5.11 -16.37
C PRO A 47 15.06 3.71 -16.18
N GLY A 48 15.77 3.16 -17.19
CA GLY A 48 16.42 1.86 -17.12
C GLY A 48 17.45 1.75 -16.00
N GLU A 49 18.15 2.84 -15.69
CA GLU A 49 19.18 2.89 -14.65
C GLU A 49 18.62 2.76 -13.23
N LEU A 50 17.32 3.04 -13.02
CA LEU A 50 16.68 2.84 -11.71
C LEU A 50 16.72 1.38 -11.27
N LYS A 51 16.71 0.43 -12.21
CA LYS A 51 16.81 -1.01 -11.89
C LYS A 51 18.17 -1.37 -11.34
N ALA A 52 19.24 -0.76 -11.87
CA ALA A 52 20.61 -1.00 -11.40
C ALA A 52 20.83 -0.51 -9.95
N MET A 53 20.02 0.45 -9.49
CA MET A 53 20.10 0.99 -8.13
C MET A 53 19.56 0.06 -7.04
N ASN A 54 18.89 -1.05 -7.38
CA ASN A 54 18.32 -2.01 -6.41
C ASN A 54 17.52 -1.33 -5.29
N LEU A 55 16.64 -0.40 -5.66
CA LEU A 55 15.81 0.34 -4.72
C LEU A 55 14.76 -0.61 -4.11
N ASP A 56 14.76 -0.75 -2.78
CA ASP A 56 13.65 -1.33 -2.05
C ASP A 56 12.50 -0.31 -1.88
N PHE A 57 11.35 -0.77 -1.39
CA PHE A 57 10.17 0.07 -1.21
C PHE A 57 10.46 1.36 -0.42
N ALA A 58 11.24 1.28 0.65
CA ALA A 58 11.58 2.43 1.48
C ALA A 58 12.45 3.43 0.72
N LYS A 59 13.45 2.95 -0.03
CA LYS A 59 14.30 3.78 -0.90
C LYS A 59 13.50 4.42 -2.03
N ARG A 60 12.56 3.70 -2.65
CA ARG A 60 11.65 4.26 -3.68
C ARG A 60 10.77 5.37 -3.11
N CYS A 61 10.18 5.17 -1.93
CA CYS A 61 9.41 6.21 -1.26
C CYS A 61 10.27 7.45 -0.98
N ALA A 62 11.48 7.26 -0.46
CA ALA A 62 12.40 8.36 -0.17
C ALA A 62 12.78 9.15 -1.43
N LEU A 63 13.10 8.45 -2.52
CA LEU A 63 13.42 9.07 -3.80
C LEU A 63 12.22 9.81 -4.40
N ALA A 64 11.02 9.22 -4.36
CA ALA A 64 9.82 9.86 -4.87
C ALA A 64 9.53 11.19 -4.14
N ILE A 65 9.72 11.23 -2.81
CA ILE A 65 9.60 12.46 -2.02
C ILE A 65 10.68 13.47 -2.40
N ALA A 66 11.92 13.03 -2.61
CA ALA A 66 13.01 13.91 -3.04
C ALA A 66 12.74 14.55 -4.42
N LEU A 67 11.96 13.87 -5.26
CA LEU A 67 11.55 14.33 -6.59
C LEU A 67 10.23 15.13 -6.59
N GLY A 68 9.68 15.44 -5.41
CA GLY A 68 8.53 16.34 -5.27
C GLY A 68 7.19 15.67 -4.94
N LEU A 69 7.16 14.37 -4.64
CA LEU A 69 5.98 13.76 -4.00
C LEU A 69 5.77 14.37 -2.61
N ASP A 70 4.53 14.67 -2.28
CA ASP A 70 4.17 15.37 -1.04
C ASP A 70 4.73 14.65 0.20
N ARG A 71 5.57 15.34 0.98
CA ARG A 71 6.24 14.77 2.15
C ARG A 71 5.25 14.37 3.24
N GLU A 72 4.05 14.97 3.28
CA GLU A 72 3.02 14.65 4.27
C GLU A 72 2.63 13.16 4.26
N ILE A 73 2.77 12.48 3.12
CA ILE A 73 2.36 11.08 2.97
C ILE A 73 3.44 10.08 3.45
N LYS A 74 4.66 10.56 3.74
CA LYS A 74 5.81 9.74 4.12
C LYS A 74 5.53 8.80 5.30
N PRO A 75 4.92 9.27 6.41
CA PRO A 75 4.67 8.40 7.56
C PRO A 75 3.71 7.25 7.20
N ALA A 76 2.68 7.53 6.39
CA ALA A 76 1.73 6.52 5.94
C ALA A 76 2.37 5.48 5.00
N LEU A 77 3.20 5.90 4.04
CA LEU A 77 3.98 4.98 3.21
C LEU A 77 4.90 4.09 4.06
N THR A 78 5.55 4.69 5.08
CA THR A 78 6.41 3.95 6.00
C THR A 78 5.62 2.91 6.79
N ALA A 79 4.42 3.26 7.29
CA ALA A 79 3.55 2.34 8.00
C ALA A 79 3.15 1.13 7.13
N VAL A 80 2.80 1.37 5.87
CA VAL A 80 2.49 0.33 4.89
C VAL A 80 3.69 -0.60 4.66
N GLY A 81 4.88 -0.05 4.42
CA GLY A 81 6.10 -0.83 4.22
C GLY A 81 6.47 -1.68 5.45
N ASN A 82 6.31 -1.12 6.64
CA ASN A 82 6.54 -1.83 7.90
C ASN A 82 5.57 -2.99 8.09
N LEU A 83 4.28 -2.78 7.81
CA LEU A 83 3.29 -3.87 7.90
C LEU A 83 3.60 -4.98 6.89
N ARG A 84 3.91 -4.62 5.63
CA ARG A 84 4.30 -5.59 4.61
C ARG A 84 5.49 -6.45 5.06
N ASN A 85 6.50 -5.82 5.68
CA ASN A 85 7.66 -6.55 6.20
C ASN A 85 7.29 -7.46 7.38
N LYS A 86 6.46 -6.98 8.31
CA LYS A 86 5.96 -7.81 9.42
C LYS A 86 5.21 -9.04 8.91
N LEU A 87 4.31 -8.87 7.95
CA LEU A 87 3.55 -9.96 7.34
C LEU A 87 4.49 -10.93 6.61
N ALA A 88 5.42 -10.43 5.79
CA ALA A 88 6.35 -11.30 5.04
C ALA A 88 7.27 -12.14 5.94
N HIS A 89 7.60 -11.67 7.14
CA HIS A 89 8.44 -12.40 8.10
C HIS A 89 7.65 -13.26 9.09
N GLN A 90 6.32 -13.11 9.16
CA GLN A 90 5.45 -13.81 10.10
C GLN A 90 4.27 -14.44 9.35
N PRO A 91 4.44 -15.63 8.74
CA PRO A 91 3.43 -16.24 7.87
C PRO A 91 2.06 -16.47 8.52
N GLU A 92 2.02 -16.67 9.85
CA GLU A 92 0.76 -16.85 10.60
C GLU A 92 0.14 -15.52 11.09
N ARG A 93 0.79 -14.37 10.86
CA ARG A 93 0.29 -13.06 11.29
C ARG A 93 -0.82 -12.61 10.36
N HIS A 94 -1.94 -12.19 10.95
CA HIS A 94 -3.04 -11.56 10.24
C HIS A 94 -3.06 -10.05 10.50
N LEU A 95 -3.74 -9.30 9.64
CA LEU A 95 -4.00 -7.88 9.88
C LEU A 95 -4.85 -7.72 11.14
N THR A 96 -4.37 -6.90 12.08
CA THR A 96 -5.09 -6.58 13.32
C THR A 96 -5.78 -5.22 13.23
N PRO A 97 -6.79 -4.95 14.09
CA PRO A 97 -7.36 -3.60 14.23
C PRO A 97 -6.30 -2.54 14.58
N GLU A 98 -5.27 -2.91 15.35
CA GLU A 98 -4.16 -2.03 15.69
C GLU A 98 -3.33 -1.66 14.46
N ASP A 99 -3.08 -2.61 13.53
CA ASP A 99 -2.35 -2.32 12.29
C ASP A 99 -3.11 -1.28 11.43
N ALA A 100 -4.44 -1.38 11.37
CA ALA A 100 -5.28 -0.40 10.69
C ALA A 100 -5.26 0.96 11.39
N GLU A 101 -5.35 1.01 12.72
CA GLU A 101 -5.31 2.27 13.46
C GLU A 101 -3.93 2.94 13.37
N ASN A 102 -2.86 2.15 13.35
CA ASN A 102 -1.49 2.63 13.15
C ASN A 102 -1.33 3.31 11.79
N LEU A 103 -1.88 2.72 10.72
CA LEU A 103 -1.90 3.37 9.40
C LEU A 103 -2.75 4.64 9.41
N HIS A 104 -3.94 4.60 10.01
CA HIS A 104 -4.83 5.75 10.11
C HIS A 104 -4.19 6.93 10.86
N SER A 105 -3.49 6.64 11.96
CA SER A 105 -2.76 7.63 12.75
C SER A 105 -1.53 8.20 12.02
N ALA A 106 -0.92 7.41 11.13
CA ALA A 106 0.19 7.83 10.30
C ALA A 106 -0.23 8.76 9.14
N LEU A 107 -1.53 8.80 8.79
CA LEU A 107 -2.03 9.75 7.81
C LEU A 107 -2.03 11.18 8.38
N SER A 108 -1.64 12.12 7.54
CA SER A 108 -1.77 13.55 7.83
C SER A 108 -3.24 13.93 8.07
N PRO A 109 -3.51 15.04 8.79
CA PRO A 109 -4.87 15.54 8.95
C PRO A 109 -5.59 15.74 7.60
N ARG A 110 -4.86 16.23 6.60
CA ARG A 110 -5.35 16.46 5.23
C ARG A 110 -5.78 15.17 4.54
N GLU A 111 -5.04 14.07 4.73
CA GLU A 111 -5.40 12.77 4.17
C GLU A 111 -6.59 12.14 4.91
N ARG A 112 -6.61 12.22 6.25
CA ARG A 112 -7.73 11.71 7.05
C ARG A 112 -9.05 12.37 6.68
N GLN A 113 -9.04 13.68 6.42
CA GLN A 113 -10.22 14.41 5.96
C GLN A 113 -10.74 13.95 4.59
N LYS A 114 -9.89 13.33 3.76
CA LYS A 114 -10.32 12.78 2.45
C LYS A 114 -11.05 11.45 2.58
N ILE A 115 -10.87 10.71 3.68
CA ILE A 115 -11.40 9.34 3.84
C ILE A 115 -12.94 9.30 3.67
N PRO A 116 -13.76 10.14 4.33
CA PRO A 116 -15.21 10.09 4.15
C PRO A 116 -15.65 10.36 2.71
N ALA A 117 -15.07 11.37 2.06
CA ALA A 117 -15.39 11.69 0.66
C ALA A 117 -14.90 10.59 -0.30
N PHE A 118 -13.81 9.92 0.04
CA PHE A 118 -13.28 8.80 -0.73
C PHE A 118 -14.17 7.56 -0.59
N LEU A 119 -14.64 7.27 0.63
CA LEU A 119 -15.61 6.23 0.92
C LEU A 119 -16.94 6.43 0.18
N ASP A 120 -17.47 7.65 0.22
CA ASP A 120 -18.73 8.00 -0.45
C ASP A 120 -18.67 7.79 -1.97
N LYS A 121 -17.48 7.91 -2.57
CA LYS A 121 -17.27 7.63 -4.00
C LYS A 121 -17.20 6.13 -4.32
N MET A 122 -16.84 5.29 -3.35
CA MET A 122 -16.66 3.85 -3.53
C MET A 122 -17.91 3.04 -3.12
N ALA A 123 -18.64 3.48 -2.09
CA ALA A 123 -19.80 2.75 -1.58
C ALA A 123 -21.02 2.95 -2.50
N ARG A 124 -21.61 1.84 -2.95
CA ARG A 124 -23.02 1.82 -3.42
C ARG A 124 -23.91 1.69 -2.18
N SER A 125 -25.03 2.42 -2.16
CA SER A 125 -25.94 2.52 -1.00
C SER A 125 -26.21 1.17 -0.30
N PRO A 126 -26.32 1.15 1.05
CA PRO A 126 -26.26 2.28 1.98
C PRO A 126 -24.83 2.77 2.28
N LYS A 127 -24.69 4.05 2.66
CA LYS A 127 -23.41 4.63 3.06
C LYS A 127 -22.96 4.05 4.41
N VAL A 128 -21.72 3.59 4.48
CA VAL A 128 -21.09 3.06 5.71
C VAL A 128 -20.06 4.07 6.22
N LYS A 129 -20.02 4.32 7.53
CA LYS A 129 -19.04 5.24 8.11
C LYS A 129 -17.69 4.53 8.30
N PHE A 130 -16.59 5.27 8.19
CA PHE A 130 -15.24 4.69 8.30
C PHE A 130 -15.02 3.89 9.60
N HIS A 131 -15.54 4.35 10.74
CA HIS A 131 -15.34 3.66 12.02
C HIS A 131 -16.09 2.33 12.13
N GLU A 132 -17.17 2.15 11.35
CA GLU A 132 -18.01 0.94 11.30
C GLU A 132 -17.36 -0.19 10.48
N LEU A 133 -16.29 0.12 9.74
CA LEU A 133 -15.59 -0.83 8.89
C LEU A 133 -14.71 -1.80 9.67
N SER A 134 -14.52 -2.99 9.10
CA SER A 134 -13.54 -3.96 9.58
C SER A 134 -12.11 -3.38 9.49
N ALA A 135 -11.18 -3.95 10.25
CA ALA A 135 -9.76 -3.58 10.16
C ALA A 135 -9.23 -3.72 8.72
N MET A 136 -9.66 -4.78 8.03
CA MET A 136 -9.30 -5.06 6.65
C MET A 136 -9.79 -3.97 5.70
N ASP A 137 -11.06 -3.62 5.77
CA ASP A 137 -11.64 -2.60 4.91
C ASP A 137 -10.99 -1.23 5.16
N LYS A 138 -10.80 -0.85 6.43
CA LYS A 138 -10.10 0.38 6.81
C LYS A 138 -8.71 0.43 6.17
N TYR A 139 -7.94 -0.65 6.30
CA TYR A 139 -6.61 -0.74 5.74
C TYR A 139 -6.61 -0.64 4.21
N VAL A 140 -7.48 -1.41 3.54
CA VAL A 140 -7.61 -1.39 2.07
C VAL A 140 -7.97 0.01 1.58
N ILE A 141 -8.95 0.67 2.21
CA ILE A 141 -9.37 2.02 1.81
C ILE A 141 -8.23 3.03 1.91
N MET A 142 -7.46 2.99 3.00
CA MET A 142 -6.30 3.87 3.17
C MET A 142 -5.19 3.54 2.17
N LEU A 143 -4.98 2.26 1.85
CA LEU A 143 -4.01 1.85 0.85
C LEU A 143 -4.40 2.32 -0.56
N VAL A 144 -5.69 2.23 -0.92
CA VAL A 144 -6.19 2.75 -2.19
C VAL A 144 -6.06 4.28 -2.24
N LEU A 145 -6.34 4.99 -1.13
CA LEU A 145 -6.12 6.43 -1.03
C LEU A 145 -4.66 6.81 -1.31
N LEU A 146 -3.70 6.13 -0.67
CA LEU A 146 -2.26 6.36 -0.90
C LEU A 146 -1.88 6.10 -2.36
N ARG A 147 -2.37 5.00 -2.94
CA ARG A 147 -2.15 4.71 -4.36
C ARG A 147 -2.73 5.82 -5.25
N SER A 148 -3.94 6.31 -4.95
CA SER A 148 -4.56 7.40 -5.71
C SER A 148 -3.74 8.69 -5.64
N ILE A 149 -3.05 8.97 -4.53
CA ILE A 149 -2.15 10.13 -4.41
C ILE A 149 -0.94 9.96 -5.35
N VAL A 150 -0.31 8.78 -5.36
CA VAL A 150 0.84 8.50 -6.25
C VAL A 150 0.42 8.59 -7.72
N VAL A 151 -0.73 8.03 -8.09
CA VAL A 151 -1.27 8.11 -9.47
C VAL A 151 -1.61 9.54 -9.86
N ALA A 152 -2.14 10.35 -8.93
CA ALA A 152 -2.38 11.76 -9.19
C ALA A 152 -1.07 12.53 -9.43
N ALA A 153 0.00 12.20 -8.69
CA ALA A 153 1.32 12.77 -8.91
C ALA A 153 1.88 12.41 -10.30
N GLN A 154 1.73 11.17 -10.75
CA GLN A 154 2.11 10.75 -12.10
C GLN A 154 1.41 11.61 -13.17
N ARG A 155 0.08 11.75 -13.07
CA ARG A 155 -0.72 12.55 -14.01
C ARG A 155 -0.32 14.02 -14.05
N ASN A 156 0.03 14.59 -12.90
CA ASN A 156 0.50 15.98 -12.85
C ASN A 156 1.80 16.17 -13.63
N ILE A 157 2.73 15.21 -13.55
CA ILE A 157 3.98 15.24 -14.31
C ILE A 157 3.72 15.05 -15.80
N GLU A 158 2.89 14.07 -16.18
CA GLU A 158 2.50 13.83 -17.57
C GLU A 158 1.85 15.07 -18.21
N ASN A 159 0.92 15.71 -17.50
CA ASN A 159 0.28 16.95 -17.96
C ASN A 159 1.29 18.09 -18.10
N ALA A 160 2.27 18.20 -17.20
CA ALA A 160 3.32 19.20 -17.28
C ALA A 160 4.28 18.96 -18.47
N HIS A 161 4.47 17.71 -18.90
CA HIS A 161 5.24 17.38 -20.10
C HIS A 161 4.44 17.63 -21.38
N ASN A 162 3.15 17.29 -21.41
CA ASN A 162 2.30 17.44 -22.59
C ASN A 162 1.85 18.89 -22.85
N GLY A 163 1.93 19.76 -21.84
CA GLY A 163 1.62 21.19 -21.96
C GLY A 163 2.82 22.08 -22.31
N ARG A 164 3.98 21.48 -22.61
CA ARG A 164 5.19 22.14 -23.14
C ARG A 164 5.30 21.91 -24.64
#